data_AF-A0A8C4WGQ2-F1
#
_entry.id   AF-A0A8C4WGQ2-F1
#
_cell.length_a   1.000
_cell.length_b   1.000
_cell.length_c   1.000
_cell.angle_alpha   90.00
_cell.angle_beta   90.00
_cell.angle_gamma   90.00
#
_symmetry.space_group_name_H-M   'P 1'
#
loop_
_entity.id
_entity.type
_entity.pdbx_description
1 polymer ?
#
loop_
_entity_poly.entity_id
_entity_poly.type
_entity_poly.pdbx_seq_one_letter_code
_entity_poly.pdbx_strand_id
1 'polypeptide(L)'
;MTSTKEQAAISRLMGFLQEWDNASKAARSHMLDNFIKANQGKTGPELELEFSQGASLFLARLTSWLRLTYLLPRDASGGGGAIKRKILSQMFFSPIQFKVAPLCGNT
;
A
#
# COMPACT_ATOMS: atom_id res chain seq x y z
N MET A 1 10.13 24.99 -5.80
CA MET A 1 8.94 25.06 -6.68
C MET A 1 8.72 23.67 -7.22
N THR A 2 7.60 23.02 -6.91
CA THR A 2 7.25 21.72 -7.52
C THR A 2 6.95 21.95 -9.00
N SER A 3 7.44 21.08 -9.87
CA SER A 3 7.19 21.19 -11.30
C SER A 3 5.71 20.95 -11.59
N THR A 4 5.12 21.61 -12.58
CA THR A 4 3.70 21.45 -12.96
C THR A 4 3.31 19.98 -13.19
N LYS A 5 4.27 19.15 -13.64
CA LYS A 5 4.10 17.70 -13.80
C LYS A 5 4.00 16.95 -12.47
N GLU A 6 4.82 17.32 -11.48
CA GLU A 6 4.78 16.73 -10.13
C GLU A 6 3.47 17.08 -9.44
N GLN A 7 3.01 18.32 -9.57
CA GLN A 7 1.74 18.76 -8.99
C GLN A 7 0.56 17.93 -9.53
N ALA A 8 0.54 17.68 -10.84
CA ALA A 8 -0.49 16.83 -11.47
C ALA A 8 -0.42 15.38 -10.98
N ALA A 9 0.78 14.84 -10.79
CA ALA A 9 0.99 13.47 -10.30
C ALA A 9 0.55 13.33 -8.82
N ILE A 10 0.87 14.32 -7.98
CA ILE A 10 0.41 14.40 -6.59
C ILE A 10 -1.12 14.51 -6.52
N SER A 11 -1.75 15.35 -7.35
CA SER A 11 -3.22 15.45 -7.38
C SER A 11 -3.89 14.13 -7.78
N ARG A 12 -3.31 13.38 -8.73
CA ARG A 12 -3.80 12.04 -9.10
C ARG A 12 -3.64 11.04 -7.96
N LEU A 13 -2.49 11.05 -7.29
CA LEU A 13 -2.24 10.21 -6.12
C LEU A 13 -3.26 10.49 -5.01
N MET A 14 -3.48 11.76 -4.68
CA MET A 14 -4.46 12.15 -3.65
C MET A 14 -5.87 11.73 -4.02
N GLY A 15 -6.27 11.91 -5.28
CA GLY A 15 -7.56 11.43 -5.79
C GLY A 15 -7.71 9.91 -5.66
N PHE A 16 -6.68 9.16 -6.02
CA PHE A 16 -6.66 7.70 -5.89
C PHE A 16 -6.76 7.22 -4.43
N LEU A 17 -6.01 7.86 -3.51
CA LEU A 17 -6.07 7.54 -2.08
C LEU A 17 -7.45 7.87 -1.49
N GLN A 18 -8.04 8.99 -1.88
CA GLN A 18 -9.38 9.37 -1.45
C GLN A 18 -10.45 8.42 -2.01
N GLU A 19 -10.32 7.98 -3.26
CA GLU A 19 -11.20 6.98 -3.85
C GLU A 19 -11.10 5.65 -3.11
N TRP A 20 -9.89 5.20 -2.77
CA TRP A 20 -9.67 4.01 -1.96
C TRP A 20 -10.34 4.11 -0.59
N ASP A 21 -10.18 5.24 0.09
CA ASP A 21 -10.73 5.47 1.43
C ASP A 21 -12.28 5.51 1.40
N ASN A 22 -12.90 5.96 0.31
CA ASN A 22 -14.36 5.96 0.14
C ASN A 22 -14.93 4.69 -0.52
N ALA A 23 -14.09 3.85 -1.12
CA ALA A 23 -14.51 2.67 -1.86
C ALA A 23 -15.12 1.57 -0.97
N SER A 24 -16.10 0.84 -1.51
CA SER A 24 -16.66 -0.36 -0.90
C SER A 24 -15.67 -1.53 -0.94
N LYS A 25 -15.92 -2.61 -0.17
CA LYS A 25 -15.05 -3.81 -0.17
C LYS A 25 -14.82 -4.39 -1.57
N ALA A 26 -15.86 -4.42 -2.41
CA ALA A 26 -15.76 -4.89 -3.79
C ALA A 26 -14.92 -3.95 -4.67
N ALA A 27 -15.16 -2.63 -4.57
CA ALA A 27 -14.40 -1.63 -5.30
C ALA A 27 -12.92 -1.62 -4.89
N ARG A 28 -12.61 -1.72 -3.60
CA ARG A 28 -11.24 -1.88 -3.09
C ARG A 28 -10.56 -3.14 -3.65
N SER A 29 -11.28 -4.26 -3.72
CA SER A 29 -10.75 -5.48 -4.34
C SER A 29 -10.41 -5.29 -5.82
N HIS A 30 -11.27 -4.59 -6.57
CA HIS A 30 -11.02 -4.28 -7.98
C HIS A 30 -9.85 -3.29 -8.17
N MET A 31 -9.78 -2.24 -7.35
CA MET A 31 -8.65 -1.31 -7.34
C MET A 31 -7.33 -2.03 -7.05
N LEU A 32 -7.34 -2.97 -6.10
CA LEU A 32 -6.16 -3.77 -5.76
C LEU A 32 -5.76 -4.70 -6.91
N ASP A 33 -6.71 -5.37 -7.55
CA ASP A 33 -6.45 -6.23 -8.71
C ASP A 33 -5.82 -5.45 -9.87
N ASN A 34 -6.37 -4.27 -10.18
CA ASN A 34 -5.81 -3.36 -11.16
C ASN A 34 -4.40 -2.87 -10.76
N PHE A 35 -4.20 -2.53 -9.49
CA PHE A 35 -2.90 -2.11 -8.98
C PHE A 35 -1.85 -3.22 -9.12
N ILE A 36 -2.21 -4.48 -8.83
CA ILE A 36 -1.29 -5.63 -8.97
C ILE A 36 -0.96 -5.85 -10.45
N LYS A 37 -1.96 -5.84 -11.34
CA LYS A 37 -1.76 -6.01 -12.78
C LYS A 37 -0.88 -4.91 -13.36
N ALA A 38 -1.12 -3.65 -12.98
CA ALA A 38 -0.36 -2.51 -13.46
C ALA A 38 1.10 -2.49 -12.97
N ASN A 39 1.39 -3.17 -11.86
CA ASN A 39 2.69 -3.16 -11.21
C ASN A 39 3.36 -4.54 -11.13
N GLN A 40 2.87 -5.50 -11.91
CA GLN A 40 3.42 -6.84 -11.95
C GLN A 40 4.87 -6.79 -12.47
N GLY A 41 5.80 -7.40 -11.73
CA GLY A 41 7.22 -7.42 -12.09
C GLY A 41 8.01 -6.16 -11.73
N LYS A 42 7.38 -5.13 -11.13
CA LYS A 42 8.08 -3.93 -10.65
C LYS A 42 8.69 -4.16 -9.27
N THR A 43 9.86 -3.57 -9.07
CA THR A 43 10.53 -3.53 -7.76
C THR A 43 9.97 -2.40 -6.90
N GLY A 44 10.18 -2.46 -5.58
CA GLY A 44 9.69 -1.44 -4.64
C GLY A 44 10.07 0.01 -5.00
N PRO A 45 11.33 0.31 -5.38
CA PRO A 45 11.72 1.66 -5.80
C PRO A 45 11.05 2.12 -7.11
N GLU A 46 10.87 1.22 -8.07
CA GLU A 46 10.16 1.52 -9.33
C GLU A 46 8.69 1.82 -9.08
N LEU A 47 8.08 1.05 -8.17
CA LEU A 47 6.70 1.26 -7.74
C LEU A 47 6.51 2.63 -7.09
N GLU A 48 7.41 3.02 -6.18
CA GLU A 48 7.36 4.35 -5.57
C GLU A 48 7.55 5.45 -6.61
N LEU A 49 8.50 5.29 -7.54
CA LEU A 49 8.75 6.29 -8.56
C LEU A 49 7.53 6.50 -9.45
N GLU A 50 6.88 5.42 -9.90
CA GLU A 50 5.66 5.49 -10.71
C GLU A 50 4.47 6.05 -9.93
N PHE A 51 4.39 5.73 -8.63
CA PHE A 51 3.30 6.18 -7.76
C PHE A 51 3.61 7.50 -7.03
N SER A 52 4.56 8.30 -7.55
CA SER A 52 4.92 9.62 -6.99
C SER A 52 5.29 9.59 -5.51
N GLN A 53 6.07 8.59 -5.09
CA GLN A 53 6.46 8.30 -3.71
C GLN A 53 5.26 8.00 -2.77
N GLY A 54 4.12 7.64 -3.36
CA GLY A 54 2.89 7.33 -2.65
C GLY A 54 2.58 5.84 -2.51
N ALA A 55 3.43 4.95 -3.03
CA ALA A 55 3.14 3.52 -3.05
C ALA A 55 3.18 2.92 -1.64
N SER A 56 4.20 3.23 -0.85
CA SER A 56 4.29 2.84 0.58
C SER A 56 3.09 3.34 1.38
N LEU A 57 2.65 4.57 1.13
CA LEU A 57 1.50 5.16 1.79
C LEU A 57 0.20 4.42 1.43
N PHE A 58 0.02 4.05 0.15
CA PHE A 58 -1.10 3.22 -0.28
C PHE A 58 -1.05 1.82 0.34
N LEU A 59 0.12 1.17 0.33
CA LEU A 59 0.32 -0.16 0.94
C LEU A 59 0.09 -0.13 2.46
N ALA A 60 0.43 0.95 3.15
CA ALA A 60 0.13 1.14 4.57
C ALA A 60 -1.39 1.25 4.83
N ARG A 61 -2.14 1.95 3.96
CA ARG A 61 -3.61 1.96 4.02
C ARG A 61 -4.22 0.61 3.68
N LEU A 62 -3.72 -0.08 2.67
CA LEU A 62 -4.15 -1.43 2.30
C LEU A 62 -3.97 -2.40 3.48
N THR A 63 -2.79 -2.41 4.09
CA THR A 63 -2.51 -3.28 5.25
C THR A 63 -3.39 -2.94 6.45
N SER A 64 -3.65 -1.66 6.71
CA SER A 64 -4.59 -1.23 7.75
C SER A 64 -6.02 -1.68 7.46
N TRP A 65 -6.47 -1.57 6.20
CA TRP A 65 -7.78 -2.05 5.79
C TRP A 65 -7.92 -3.58 5.90
N LEU A 66 -6.90 -4.34 5.49
CA LEU A 66 -6.85 -5.78 5.66
C LEU A 66 -6.90 -6.14 7.16
N ARG A 67 -6.15 -5.43 8.00
CA ARG A 67 -6.23 -5.59 9.46
C ARG A 67 -7.65 -5.35 9.96
N LEU A 68 -8.31 -4.26 9.59
CA LEU A 68 -9.69 -4.00 10.02
C LEU A 68 -10.70 -5.01 9.45
N THR A 69 -10.50 -5.51 8.23
CA THR A 69 -11.44 -6.45 7.60
C THR A 69 -11.26 -7.88 8.10
N TYR A 70 -10.04 -8.27 8.45
CA TYR A 70 -9.69 -9.65 8.83
C TYR A 70 -9.42 -9.83 10.33
N LEU A 71 -9.09 -8.76 11.08
CA LEU A 71 -8.95 -8.78 12.55
C LEU A 71 -10.19 -8.31 13.27
N LEU A 72 -10.97 -7.38 12.71
CA LEU A 72 -12.24 -6.99 13.33
C LEU A 72 -13.24 -8.12 13.02
N PRO A 73 -13.71 -8.89 14.01
CA PRO A 73 -14.58 -10.02 13.77
C PRO A 73 -15.98 -9.48 13.50
N ARG A 74 -16.25 -9.08 12.26
CA ARG A 74 -17.62 -8.81 11.81
C ARG A 74 -18.27 -9.99 11.12
N ASP A 75 -17.48 -11.01 10.77
CA ASP A 75 -17.97 -12.30 10.28
C ASP A 75 -17.48 -13.40 11.23
N ALA A 76 -18.28 -13.66 12.26
CA ALA A 76 -18.16 -14.82 13.12
C ALA A 76 -18.54 -16.08 12.31
N SER A 77 -17.67 -16.52 11.40
CA SER A 77 -17.77 -17.84 10.80
C SER A 77 -16.39 -18.42 10.56
N GLY A 78 -15.96 -19.18 11.57
CA GLY A 78 -15.13 -20.38 11.53
C GLY A 78 -14.00 -20.51 10.51
N GLY A 79 -12.76 -20.62 11.03
CA GLY A 79 -11.74 -21.49 10.45
C GLY A 79 -10.68 -20.80 9.60
N GLY A 80 -9.56 -20.40 10.22
CA GLY A 80 -8.38 -19.96 9.45
C GLY A 80 -7.25 -19.36 10.28
N GLY A 81 -7.00 -19.86 11.50
CA GLY A 81 -6.08 -19.22 12.47
C GLY A 81 -4.57 -19.30 12.16
N ALA A 82 -4.14 -20.11 11.19
CA ALA A 82 -2.71 -20.34 10.92
C ALA A 82 -2.11 -19.36 9.89
N ILE A 83 -2.77 -19.19 8.73
CA ILE A 83 -2.34 -18.24 7.68
C ILE A 83 -2.55 -16.79 8.15
N LYS A 84 -3.62 -16.55 8.92
CA LYS A 84 -3.94 -15.25 9.53
C LYS A 84 -2.83 -14.72 10.43
N ARG A 85 -2.14 -15.58 11.20
CA ARG A 85 -1.04 -15.17 12.09
C ARG A 85 0.29 -14.97 11.35
N LYS A 86 0.54 -15.70 10.25
CA LYS A 86 1.80 -15.61 9.52
C LYS A 86 1.90 -14.34 8.66
N ILE A 87 0.80 -13.93 8.02
CA ILE A 87 0.70 -12.65 7.29
C ILE A 87 0.76 -11.47 8.27
N LEU A 88 0.11 -11.58 9.44
CA LEU A 88 0.16 -10.56 10.47
C LEU A 88 1.56 -10.41 11.09
N SER A 89 2.23 -11.53 11.36
CA SER A 89 3.59 -11.54 11.91
C SER A 89 4.60 -11.00 10.90
N GLN A 90 4.49 -11.30 9.60
CA GLN A 90 5.41 -10.74 8.61
C GLN A 90 5.20 -9.24 8.35
N MET A 91 3.95 -8.73 8.38
CA MET A 91 3.69 -7.30 8.15
C MET A 91 3.84 -6.41 9.40
N PHE A 92 3.78 -6.96 10.62
CA PHE A 92 4.05 -6.18 11.84
C PHE A 92 5.53 -6.19 12.26
N PHE A 93 6.32 -7.19 11.85
CA PHE A 93 7.75 -7.28 12.23
C PHE A 93 8.71 -6.59 11.26
N SER A 94 8.21 -5.97 10.20
CA SER A 94 8.98 -5.01 9.39
C SER A 94 8.10 -3.82 9.07
N PRO A 95 7.93 -2.89 10.02
CA PRO A 95 7.44 -1.58 9.67
C PRO A 95 8.54 -0.96 8.81
N ILE A 96 8.31 -0.85 7.51
CA ILE A 96 8.84 0.29 6.76
C ILE A 96 10.36 0.44 6.95
N GLN A 97 11.15 -0.63 6.82
CA GLN A 97 12.54 -0.46 6.41
C GLN A 97 12.55 -0.31 4.89
N PHE A 98 11.81 0.71 4.42
CA PHE A 98 12.27 1.47 3.27
C PHE A 98 13.58 2.09 3.75
N LYS A 99 14.66 1.32 3.63
CA LYS A 99 16.01 1.81 3.81
C LYS A 99 16.16 2.87 2.72
N VAL A 100 15.88 4.11 3.07
CA VAL A 100 16.53 5.26 2.44
C VAL A 100 18.01 4.95 2.60
N ALA A 101 18.61 4.41 1.54
CA ALA A 101 20.04 4.23 1.51
C ALA A 101 20.65 5.62 1.76
N PRO A 102 21.56 5.77 2.73
CA PRO A 102 22.22 7.04 2.95
C PRO A 102 22.94 7.40 1.65
N LEU A 103 22.63 8.55 1.10
CA LEU A 103 23.50 9.17 0.11
C LEU A 103 24.87 9.33 0.77
N CYS A 104 25.86 8.86 0.03
CA CYS A 104 27.30 8.87 0.27
C CYS A 104 27.80 10.05 1.12
N GLY A 105 28.74 9.76 2.02
CA GLY A 105 29.53 10.73 2.78
C GLY A 105 30.81 10.09 3.29
N ASN A 106 31.61 9.55 2.36
CA ASN A 106 32.98 9.16 2.64
C ASN A 106 33.81 10.45 2.77
N THR A 107 34.41 10.67 3.93
CA THR A 107 35.57 11.54 4.11
C THR A 107 36.70 10.68 4.63
#